data_AF-A0A2U2S3K9-F1
#
_entry.id   AF-A0A2U2S3K9-F1
#
_cell.length_a   1.000
_cell.length_b   1.000
_cell.length_c   1.000
_cell.angle_alpha   90.00
_cell.angle_beta   90.00
_cell.angle_gamma   90.00
#
_symmetry.space_group_name_H-M   'P 1'
#
loop_
_entity.id
_entity.type
_entity.pdbx_description
1 polymer ?
#
loop_
_entity_poly.entity_id
_entity_poly.type
_entity_poly.pdbx_seq_one_letter_code
_entity_poly.pdbx_strand_id
1 'polypeptide(L)'
;MAKSQKTTSKKPEQPPPEDKPQEKVEFIKQLPGILTATATLLGAIITGIIALYNAGLWPFSPAPTPTASPTPAWTATRAPTETPTIPPTSTETPIPLPTLPPTLTFTPEPTGTLSIGCPWRPFSTYDSSLVVANNCLNDLLPWGISGQDPVQFYRERGMNIGIYGISRQWQNPNELSVTLQVNTLKQVRFLVLWSSKEVGYADSIGFLLIREGETREIHLVTYDARGYPETISRTKDLPMWNGRLNLRLEAQGALVKAYVNDTSFGQSQITFARQFLFLGYQVMSGGESKPALYVEVDLP
;
A
#
# COMPACT_ATOMS: atom_id res chain seq x y z
N MET A 1 11.27 52.62 -43.49
CA MET A 1 10.41 52.47 -42.30
C MET A 1 8.98 52.19 -42.75
N ALA A 2 8.54 50.93 -42.74
CA ALA A 2 7.19 50.54 -43.11
C ALA A 2 6.48 49.94 -41.89
N LYS A 3 5.41 50.58 -41.42
CA LYS A 3 4.61 50.12 -40.28
C LYS A 3 3.60 49.07 -40.77
N SER A 4 3.72 47.87 -40.24
CA SER A 4 2.78 46.77 -40.45
C SER A 4 1.57 46.94 -39.52
N GLN A 5 0.38 47.09 -40.10
CA GLN A 5 -0.90 47.14 -39.36
C GLN A 5 -1.38 45.72 -39.04
N LYS A 6 -1.49 45.42 -37.75
CA LYS A 6 -2.01 44.16 -37.21
C LYS A 6 -3.52 44.28 -37.04
N THR A 7 -4.28 43.68 -37.94
CA THR A 7 -5.74 43.52 -37.83
C THR A 7 -6.08 42.39 -36.84
N THR A 8 -6.84 42.71 -35.81
CA THR A 8 -7.38 41.77 -34.83
C THR A 8 -8.76 41.29 -35.30
N SER A 9 -8.86 40.01 -35.63
CA SER A 9 -10.11 39.34 -35.99
C SER A 9 -10.94 39.08 -34.74
N LYS A 10 -12.15 39.65 -34.68
CA LYS A 10 -13.10 39.54 -33.57
C LYS A 10 -13.85 38.21 -33.71
N LYS A 11 -13.62 37.30 -32.75
CA LYS A 11 -14.28 36.00 -32.67
C LYS A 11 -15.80 36.20 -32.47
N PRO A 12 -16.68 35.56 -33.26
CA PRO A 12 -18.12 35.68 -33.09
C PRO A 12 -18.56 35.09 -31.75
N GLU A 13 -19.33 35.88 -31.02
CA GLU A 13 -19.89 35.56 -29.71
C GLU A 13 -21.05 34.57 -29.92
N GLN A 14 -20.89 33.37 -29.38
CA GLN A 14 -21.88 32.30 -29.49
C GLN A 14 -23.04 32.61 -28.54
N PRO A 15 -24.30 32.57 -29.00
CA PRO A 15 -25.45 32.86 -28.15
C PRO A 15 -25.54 31.86 -26.99
N PRO A 16 -25.99 32.31 -25.81
CA PRO A 16 -26.08 31.46 -24.63
C PRO A 16 -27.02 30.27 -24.89
N PRO A 17 -26.68 29.07 -24.38
CA PRO A 17 -27.50 27.88 -24.58
C PRO A 17 -28.88 28.09 -23.94
N GLU A 18 -29.90 27.87 -24.75
CA GLU A 18 -31.31 27.93 -24.38
C GLU A 18 -31.63 26.77 -23.44
N ASP A 19 -31.81 27.08 -22.16
CA ASP A 19 -32.16 26.12 -21.11
C ASP A 19 -33.57 25.58 -21.38
N LYS A 20 -33.69 24.29 -21.70
CA LYS A 20 -34.96 23.62 -22.01
C LYS A 20 -35.54 22.97 -20.74
N PRO A 21 -36.51 23.59 -20.05
CA PRO A 21 -37.08 23.07 -18.80
C PRO A 21 -37.99 21.83 -18.95
N GLN A 22 -38.15 21.26 -20.15
CA GLN A 22 -39.14 20.19 -20.39
C GLN A 22 -38.65 18.77 -20.04
N GLU A 23 -37.33 18.52 -19.98
CA GLU A 23 -36.82 17.16 -19.73
C GLU A 23 -36.92 16.75 -18.25
N LYS A 24 -36.87 17.70 -17.31
CA LYS A 24 -36.93 17.41 -15.86
C LYS A 24 -38.31 16.91 -15.38
N VAL A 25 -39.39 17.18 -16.12
CA VAL A 25 -40.76 16.85 -15.67
C VAL A 25 -41.12 15.40 -15.98
N GLU A 26 -40.51 14.78 -17.01
CA GLU A 26 -40.76 13.37 -17.34
C GLU A 26 -40.06 12.40 -16.37
N PHE A 27 -38.87 12.73 -15.89
CA PHE A 27 -38.12 11.87 -14.97
C PHE A 27 -38.84 11.67 -13.63
N ILE A 28 -39.52 12.71 -13.12
CA ILE A 28 -40.26 12.66 -11.85
C ILE A 28 -41.46 11.69 -11.94
N LYS A 29 -42.06 11.51 -13.12
CA LYS A 29 -43.19 10.58 -13.31
C LYS A 29 -42.77 9.11 -13.30
N GLN A 30 -41.49 8.79 -13.53
CA GLN A 30 -40.99 7.41 -13.58
C GLN A 30 -40.48 6.88 -12.23
N LEU A 31 -40.22 7.77 -11.25
CA LEU A 31 -39.70 7.39 -9.93
C LEU A 31 -40.53 6.31 -9.19
N PRO A 32 -41.88 6.36 -9.16
CA PRO A 32 -42.68 5.36 -8.44
C PRO A 32 -42.52 3.95 -9.04
N GLY A 33 -42.38 3.85 -10.36
CA GLY A 33 -42.20 2.58 -11.06
C GLY A 33 -40.85 1.93 -10.76
N ILE A 34 -39.79 2.74 -10.72
CA ILE A 34 -38.42 2.27 -10.42
C ILE A 34 -38.31 1.78 -8.97
N LEU A 35 -38.89 2.51 -8.01
CA LEU A 35 -38.93 2.12 -6.60
C LEU A 35 -39.70 0.80 -6.37
N THR A 36 -40.77 0.58 -7.12
CA THR A 36 -41.56 -0.67 -7.02
C THR A 36 -40.79 -1.86 -7.59
N ALA A 37 -40.10 -1.69 -8.72
CA ALA A 37 -39.32 -2.74 -9.34
C ALA A 37 -38.13 -3.19 -8.47
N THR A 38 -37.43 -2.25 -7.81
CA THR A 38 -36.29 -2.57 -6.94
C THR A 38 -36.71 -3.29 -5.66
N ALA A 39 -37.83 -2.90 -5.04
CA ALA A 39 -38.36 -3.59 -3.87
C ALA A 39 -38.75 -5.06 -4.16
N THR A 40 -39.35 -5.29 -5.33
CA THR A 40 -39.77 -6.63 -5.76
C THR A 40 -38.58 -7.56 -5.99
N LEU A 41 -37.51 -7.04 -6.60
CA LEU A 41 -36.28 -7.80 -6.84
C LEU A 41 -35.58 -8.19 -5.52
N LEU A 42 -35.50 -7.27 -4.56
CA LEU A 42 -34.88 -7.55 -3.26
C LEU A 42 -35.63 -8.66 -2.49
N GLY A 43 -36.97 -8.63 -2.53
CA GLY A 43 -37.81 -9.66 -1.91
C GLY A 43 -37.59 -11.05 -2.52
N ALA A 44 -37.46 -11.13 -3.85
CA ALA A 44 -37.18 -12.38 -4.55
C ALA A 44 -35.80 -12.97 -4.17
N ILE A 45 -34.78 -12.12 -4.05
CA ILE A 45 -33.43 -12.54 -3.64
C ILE A 45 -33.42 -13.10 -2.21
N ILE A 46 -34.05 -12.38 -1.26
CA ILE A 46 -34.12 -12.83 0.14
C ILE A 46 -34.86 -14.18 0.24
N THR A 47 -35.96 -14.33 -0.49
CA THR A 47 -36.73 -15.58 -0.50
C THR A 47 -35.92 -16.74 -1.08
N GLY A 48 -35.14 -16.48 -2.14
CA GLY A 48 -34.23 -17.48 -2.74
C GLY A 48 -33.12 -17.93 -1.78
N ILE A 49 -32.53 -17.00 -1.03
CA ILE A 49 -31.48 -17.32 -0.04
C ILE A 49 -32.05 -18.19 1.09
N ILE A 50 -33.25 -17.86 1.60
CA ILE A 50 -33.91 -18.66 2.65
C ILE A 50 -34.24 -20.07 2.13
N ALA A 51 -34.71 -20.19 0.89
CA ALA A 51 -35.00 -21.50 0.28
C ALA A 51 -33.72 -22.36 0.13
N LEU A 52 -32.60 -21.76 -0.29
CA LEU A 52 -31.30 -22.45 -0.40
C LEU A 52 -30.77 -22.90 0.97
N TYR A 53 -30.91 -22.05 2.00
CA TYR A 53 -30.56 -22.38 3.37
C TYR A 53 -31.36 -23.58 3.89
N ASN A 54 -32.68 -23.53 3.75
CA ASN A 54 -33.57 -24.61 4.20
C ASN A 54 -33.40 -25.92 3.40
N ALA A 55 -32.93 -25.84 2.15
CA ALA A 55 -32.61 -27.00 1.32
C ALA A 55 -31.24 -27.64 1.64
N GLY A 56 -30.45 -27.06 2.55
CA GLY A 56 -29.11 -27.58 2.90
C GLY A 56 -28.09 -27.47 1.75
N LEU A 57 -28.36 -26.63 0.74
CA LEU A 57 -27.49 -26.40 -0.41
C LEU A 57 -26.48 -25.26 -0.15
N TRP A 58 -26.31 -24.85 1.10
CA TRP A 58 -25.40 -23.77 1.46
C TRP A 58 -23.96 -24.28 1.56
N PRO A 59 -22.98 -23.66 0.87
CA PRO A 59 -21.61 -24.19 0.72
C PRO A 59 -20.73 -24.09 1.99
N PHE A 60 -21.30 -23.78 3.15
CA PHE A 60 -20.58 -23.67 4.42
C PHE A 60 -20.82 -24.89 5.33
N SER A 61 -20.86 -26.09 4.76
CA SER A 61 -20.77 -27.30 5.57
C SER A 61 -19.43 -27.30 6.31
N PRO A 62 -19.39 -27.53 7.63
CA PRO A 62 -18.15 -27.56 8.39
C PRO A 62 -17.20 -28.58 7.76
N ALA A 63 -15.99 -28.12 7.45
CA ALA A 63 -14.94 -28.95 6.87
C ALA A 63 -14.68 -30.17 7.79
N PRO A 64 -14.53 -31.39 7.24
CA PRO A 64 -14.26 -32.56 8.05
C PRO A 64 -12.96 -32.36 8.83
N THR A 65 -13.00 -32.64 10.13
CA THR A 65 -11.85 -32.58 11.02
C THR A 65 -10.74 -33.50 10.49
N PRO A 66 -9.50 -33.02 10.29
CA PRO A 66 -8.43 -33.87 9.76
C PRO A 66 -8.11 -34.98 10.76
N THR A 67 -8.29 -36.23 10.33
CA THR A 67 -7.86 -37.42 11.07
C THR A 67 -6.34 -37.42 11.16
N ALA A 68 -5.80 -37.48 12.38
CA ALA A 68 -4.36 -37.54 12.62
C ALA A 68 -3.75 -38.76 11.92
N SER A 69 -2.77 -38.51 11.05
CA SER A 69 -1.98 -39.54 10.36
C SER A 69 -0.94 -40.14 11.33
N PRO A 70 -0.74 -41.47 11.35
CA PRO A 70 0.21 -42.10 12.27
C PRO A 70 1.65 -41.65 11.99
N THR A 71 2.38 -41.33 13.06
CA THR A 71 3.79 -40.95 13.05
C THR A 71 4.67 -42.14 12.61
N PRO A 72 5.54 -42.00 11.59
CA PRO A 72 6.45 -43.07 11.22
C PRO A 72 7.52 -43.28 12.31
N ALA A 73 7.69 -44.54 12.71
CA ALA A 73 8.75 -44.97 13.61
C ALA A 73 10.07 -45.13 12.84
N TRP A 74 11.09 -44.38 13.23
CA TRP A 74 12.43 -44.50 12.65
C TRP A 74 13.16 -45.71 13.24
N THR A 75 13.36 -46.76 12.44
CA THR A 75 14.29 -47.85 12.74
C THR A 75 15.71 -47.44 12.35
N ALA A 76 16.62 -47.40 13.33
CA ALA A 76 18.04 -47.12 13.11
C ALA A 76 18.74 -48.33 12.45
N THR A 77 19.10 -48.18 11.18
CA THR A 77 19.95 -49.13 10.46
C THR A 77 21.41 -48.83 10.77
N ARG A 78 22.15 -49.79 11.33
CA ARG A 78 23.61 -49.67 11.53
C ARG A 78 24.32 -49.63 10.18
N ALA A 79 25.19 -48.65 10.00
CA ALA A 79 26.07 -48.52 8.85
C ALA A 79 27.22 -49.56 8.90
N PRO A 80 27.69 -50.08 7.74
CA PRO A 80 28.82 -50.99 7.67
C PRO A 80 30.14 -50.27 7.99
N THR A 81 31.05 -51.02 8.62
CA THR A 81 32.41 -50.58 8.95
C THR A 81 33.28 -50.61 7.69
N GLU A 82 33.75 -49.45 7.24
CA GLU A 82 34.70 -49.35 6.13
C GLU A 82 36.15 -49.59 6.59
N THR A 83 36.87 -50.35 5.77
CA THR A 83 38.31 -50.63 5.85
C THR A 83 39.13 -49.39 5.48
N PRO A 84 40.18 -49.00 6.23
CA PRO A 84 40.94 -47.80 5.94
C PRO A 84 41.77 -47.97 4.66
N THR A 85 41.45 -47.18 3.64
CA THR A 85 42.31 -46.96 2.47
C THR A 85 43.10 -45.69 2.71
N ILE A 86 44.44 -45.76 2.64
CA ILE A 86 45.34 -44.61 2.80
C ILE A 86 45.16 -43.70 1.58
N PRO A 87 44.69 -42.44 1.74
CA PRO A 87 44.54 -41.52 0.62
C PRO A 87 45.89 -40.92 0.21
N PRO A 88 46.07 -40.54 -1.07
CA PRO A 88 47.25 -39.82 -1.53
C PRO A 88 47.32 -38.44 -0.87
N THR A 89 48.53 -38.02 -0.53
CA THR A 89 48.84 -36.73 0.09
C THR A 89 48.31 -35.58 -0.79
N SER A 90 47.22 -34.95 -0.37
CA SER A 90 46.67 -33.77 -1.03
C SER A 90 47.50 -32.55 -0.64
N THR A 91 48.11 -31.90 -1.63
CA THR A 91 48.64 -30.55 -1.50
C THR A 91 47.52 -29.64 -1.01
N GLU A 92 47.65 -29.11 0.21
CA GLU A 92 46.69 -28.18 0.79
C GLU A 92 46.56 -26.94 -0.10
N THR A 93 45.45 -26.87 -0.83
CA THR A 93 45.03 -25.61 -1.43
C THR A 93 44.55 -24.73 -0.29
N PRO A 94 45.07 -23.50 -0.11
CA PRO A 94 44.68 -22.64 0.99
C PRO A 94 43.16 -22.43 0.94
N ILE A 95 42.49 -22.87 2.01
CA ILE A 95 41.06 -22.62 2.20
C ILE A 95 40.89 -21.10 2.17
N PRO A 96 40.12 -20.53 1.24
CA PRO A 96 39.89 -19.10 1.22
C PRO A 96 39.28 -18.72 2.57
N LEU A 97 39.97 -17.82 3.28
CA LEU A 97 39.52 -17.29 4.56
C LEU A 97 38.06 -16.85 4.39
N PRO A 98 37.12 -17.32 5.25
CA PRO A 98 35.73 -16.93 5.14
C PRO A 98 35.66 -15.42 5.08
N THR A 99 35.23 -14.90 3.94
CA THR A 99 35.00 -13.47 3.78
C THR A 99 33.89 -13.16 4.77
N LEU A 100 34.25 -12.44 5.84
CA LEU A 100 33.28 -11.98 6.82
C LEU A 100 32.13 -11.34 6.06
N PRO A 101 30.87 -11.72 6.33
CA PRO A 101 29.73 -11.05 5.71
C PRO A 101 29.92 -9.55 5.95
N PRO A 102 29.60 -8.70 4.96
CA PRO A 102 29.84 -7.26 5.08
C PRO A 102 29.27 -6.79 6.41
N THR A 103 30.13 -6.20 7.24
CA THR A 103 29.71 -5.58 8.50
C THR A 103 28.71 -4.51 8.13
N LEU A 104 27.41 -4.78 8.34
CA LEU A 104 26.36 -3.82 8.07
C LEU A 104 26.54 -2.70 9.08
N THR A 105 27.00 -1.55 8.61
CA THR A 105 27.01 -0.32 9.39
C THR A 105 25.57 0.04 9.65
N PHE A 106 25.10 -0.16 10.88
CA PHE A 106 23.78 0.31 11.29
C PHE A 106 23.78 1.83 11.20
N THR A 107 23.05 2.37 10.24
CA THR A 107 22.72 3.79 10.24
C THR A 107 21.88 4.05 11.48
N PRO A 108 22.28 4.96 12.39
CA PRO A 108 21.51 5.25 13.59
C PRO A 108 20.09 5.68 13.24
N GLU A 109 19.13 5.30 14.08
CA GLU A 109 17.74 5.71 13.95
C GLU A 109 17.67 7.24 13.90
N PRO A 110 17.08 7.85 12.84
CA PRO A 110 17.11 9.29 12.68
C PRO A 110 16.27 9.97 13.78
N THR A 111 16.95 10.65 14.70
CA THR A 111 16.33 11.52 15.71
C THR A 111 15.90 12.85 15.08
N GLY A 112 14.79 12.85 14.35
CA GLY A 112 14.16 14.09 13.90
C GLY A 112 13.67 14.89 15.11
N THR A 113 14.15 16.13 15.28
CA THR A 113 13.61 17.06 16.28
C THR A 113 12.24 17.57 15.83
N LEU A 114 11.22 17.43 16.68
CA LEU A 114 9.89 17.94 16.40
C LEU A 114 9.90 19.48 16.44
N SER A 115 9.45 20.09 15.36
CA SER A 115 9.02 21.49 15.38
C SER A 115 7.67 21.60 16.07
N ILE A 116 7.50 22.65 16.89
CA ILE A 116 6.26 22.90 17.63
C ILE A 116 5.11 23.05 16.62
N GLY A 117 4.13 22.14 16.67
CA GLY A 117 2.92 22.20 15.85
C GLY A 117 2.92 21.33 14.58
N CYS A 118 4.00 20.61 14.27
CA CYS A 118 3.99 19.63 13.18
C CYS A 118 3.90 18.19 13.72
N PRO A 119 2.81 17.45 13.45
CA PRO A 119 2.66 16.07 13.93
C PRO A 119 3.47 15.06 13.11
N TRP A 120 4.10 15.50 12.01
CA TRP A 120 4.80 14.65 11.06
C TRP A 120 6.30 14.60 11.33
N ARG A 121 6.85 13.39 11.38
CA ARG A 121 8.28 13.12 11.43
C ARG A 121 8.76 12.59 10.08
N PRO A 122 9.73 13.25 9.44
CA PRO A 122 10.24 12.82 8.15
C PRO A 122 11.09 11.55 8.29
N PHE A 123 11.19 10.81 7.21
CA PHE A 123 12.03 9.63 7.12
C PHE A 123 12.66 9.52 5.73
N SER A 124 13.96 9.22 5.68
CA SER A 124 14.62 8.75 4.47
C SER A 124 15.67 7.70 4.80
N THR A 125 15.77 6.68 3.95
CA THR A 125 16.91 5.74 3.99
C THR A 125 18.19 6.35 3.41
N TYR A 126 18.07 7.45 2.68
CA TYR A 126 19.20 8.14 2.04
C TYR A 126 19.75 9.26 2.91
N ASP A 127 18.88 10.04 3.55
CA ASP A 127 19.25 11.19 4.37
C ASP A 127 18.63 11.10 5.77
N SER A 128 19.43 10.69 6.75
CA SER A 128 19.02 10.63 8.16
C SER A 128 19.00 12.00 8.84
N SER A 129 19.48 13.06 8.17
CA SER A 129 19.56 14.42 8.72
C SER A 129 18.33 15.28 8.39
N LEU A 130 17.28 14.68 7.86
CA LEU A 130 15.99 15.31 7.60
C LEU A 130 15.41 15.94 8.86
N VAL A 131 15.28 17.26 8.85
CA VAL A 131 14.60 18.03 9.89
C VAL A 131 13.42 18.77 9.28
N VAL A 132 12.27 18.66 9.92
CA VAL A 132 11.11 19.51 9.64
C VAL A 132 11.22 20.75 10.53
N ALA A 133 11.31 21.92 9.93
CA ALA A 133 11.40 23.19 10.64
C ALA A 133 9.98 23.74 10.89
N ASN A 134 9.84 25.07 10.87
CA ASN A 134 8.62 25.75 11.30
C ASN A 134 7.44 25.60 10.33
N ASN A 135 7.66 25.19 9.07
CA ASN A 135 6.60 25.13 8.06
C ASN A 135 6.06 23.72 7.82
N CYS A 136 6.38 22.76 8.70
CA CYS A 136 5.86 21.40 8.68
C CYS A 136 6.08 20.69 7.33
N LEU A 137 5.03 20.17 6.69
CA LEU A 137 5.15 19.45 5.41
C LEU A 137 5.68 20.33 4.26
N ASN A 138 5.59 21.65 4.34
CA ASN A 138 6.19 22.53 3.33
C ASN A 138 7.72 22.47 3.32
N ASP A 139 8.35 22.11 4.45
CA ASP A 139 9.80 21.93 4.52
C ASP A 139 10.24 20.62 3.82
N LEU A 140 9.29 19.74 3.47
CA LEU A 140 9.53 18.48 2.77
C LEU A 140 9.27 18.56 1.26
N LEU A 141 8.98 19.76 0.74
CA LEU A 141 8.81 20.01 -0.69
C LEU A 141 9.99 19.49 -1.55
N PRO A 142 11.28 19.65 -1.15
CA PRO A 142 12.41 19.10 -1.91
C PRO A 142 12.43 17.57 -1.97
N TRP A 143 11.71 16.93 -1.06
CA TRP A 143 11.53 15.48 -0.98
C TRP A 143 10.20 15.04 -1.56
N GLY A 144 9.52 15.92 -2.30
CA GLY A 144 8.27 15.58 -2.96
C GLY A 144 7.11 15.29 -2.01
N ILE A 145 7.12 15.86 -0.80
CA ILE A 145 6.03 15.72 0.17
C ILE A 145 5.51 17.11 0.48
N SER A 146 4.21 17.33 0.32
CA SER A 146 3.58 18.64 0.55
C SER A 146 2.12 18.49 0.97
N GLY A 147 1.43 19.63 1.15
CA GLY A 147 0.03 19.66 1.54
C GLY A 147 -0.17 19.34 3.02
N GLN A 148 -1.33 19.70 3.56
CA GLN A 148 -1.68 19.40 4.96
C GLN A 148 -2.93 18.51 5.01
N ASP A 149 -3.85 18.75 4.07
CA ASP A 149 -5.02 17.92 3.80
C ASP A 149 -5.57 18.28 2.39
N PRO A 150 -5.40 17.44 1.35
CA PRO A 150 -4.71 16.15 1.39
C PRO A 150 -3.19 16.29 1.54
N VAL A 151 -2.55 15.25 2.07
CA VAL A 151 -1.09 15.11 1.96
C VAL A 151 -0.75 14.65 0.54
N GLN A 152 0.15 15.37 -0.12
CA GLN A 152 0.55 15.14 -1.48
C GLN A 152 1.95 14.56 -1.54
N PHE A 153 2.10 13.51 -2.35
CA PHE A 153 3.39 12.94 -2.69
C PHE A 153 3.63 13.08 -4.18
N TYR A 154 4.78 13.64 -4.54
CA TYR A 154 5.24 13.74 -5.91
C TYR A 154 6.74 13.44 -6.02
N ARG A 155 7.24 13.32 -7.24
CA ARG A 155 8.66 13.03 -7.48
C ARG A 155 9.25 14.04 -8.45
N GLU A 156 10.32 14.71 -8.01
CA GLU A 156 11.16 15.52 -8.87
C GLU A 156 12.24 14.67 -9.56
N ARG A 157 12.76 15.14 -10.69
CA ARG A 157 13.90 14.49 -11.35
C ARG A 157 15.12 14.58 -10.44
N GLY A 158 15.89 13.50 -10.37
CA GLY A 158 17.18 13.47 -9.67
C GLY A 158 17.15 12.97 -8.22
N MET A 159 15.99 12.57 -7.69
CA MET A 159 15.95 11.93 -6.38
C MET A 159 16.66 10.57 -6.40
N ASN A 160 17.42 10.30 -5.34
CA ASN A 160 18.18 9.07 -5.16
C ASN A 160 17.27 7.85 -4.93
N ILE A 161 17.82 6.67 -5.18
CA ILE A 161 17.16 5.38 -4.87
C ILE A 161 17.09 5.26 -3.35
N GLY A 162 15.89 4.97 -2.85
CA GLY A 162 15.64 4.91 -1.42
C GLY A 162 14.16 4.99 -1.10
N ILE A 163 13.86 4.95 0.21
CA ILE A 163 12.52 5.18 0.73
C ILE A 163 12.48 6.57 1.34
N TYR A 164 11.42 7.30 1.02
CA TYR A 164 11.11 8.62 1.56
C TYR A 164 9.71 8.56 2.15
N GLY A 165 9.49 9.23 3.27
CA GLY A 165 8.17 9.23 3.87
C GLY A 165 8.05 10.15 5.08
N ILE A 166 6.88 10.08 5.68
CA ILE A 166 6.51 10.78 6.90
C ILE A 166 5.78 9.81 7.81
N SER A 167 5.87 10.08 9.10
CA SER A 167 5.26 9.28 10.15
C SER A 167 4.57 10.18 11.16
N ARG A 168 3.43 9.76 11.69
CA ARG A 168 2.76 10.44 12.81
C ARG A 168 2.13 9.42 13.75
N GLN A 169 1.98 9.81 15.02
CA GLN A 169 1.24 8.98 15.97
C GLN A 169 -0.21 8.83 15.51
N TRP A 170 -0.71 7.59 15.55
CA TRP A 170 -2.08 7.28 15.18
C TRP A 170 -2.98 7.26 16.43
N GLN A 171 -4.11 7.95 16.37
CA GLN A 171 -4.95 8.19 17.55
C GLN A 171 -5.95 7.06 17.82
N ASN A 172 -6.43 6.36 16.78
CA ASN A 172 -7.40 5.28 16.94
C ASN A 172 -6.68 3.92 16.90
N PRO A 173 -6.49 3.25 18.05
CA PRO A 173 -5.64 2.08 18.06
C PRO A 173 -6.24 0.83 17.40
N ASN A 174 -7.53 0.88 17.09
CA ASN A 174 -8.29 -0.24 16.58
C ASN A 174 -8.52 -0.14 15.06
N GLU A 175 -8.36 1.03 14.47
CA GLU A 175 -8.66 1.24 13.06
C GLU A 175 -7.78 2.33 12.46
N LEU A 176 -7.10 1.98 11.37
CA LEU A 176 -6.40 2.90 10.49
C LEU A 176 -7.14 2.93 9.15
N SER A 177 -7.73 4.06 8.81
CA SER A 177 -8.44 4.25 7.54
C SER A 177 -7.84 5.43 6.81
N VAL A 178 -7.51 5.25 5.54
CA VAL A 178 -6.87 6.25 4.69
C VAL A 178 -7.51 6.18 3.30
N THR A 179 -7.87 7.33 2.74
CA THR A 179 -8.33 7.39 1.34
C THR A 179 -7.19 7.91 0.47
N LEU A 180 -6.86 7.14 -0.58
CA LEU A 180 -5.84 7.50 -1.56
C LEU A 180 -6.48 7.88 -2.88
N GLN A 181 -5.99 8.94 -3.51
CA GLN A 181 -6.23 9.22 -4.91
C GLN A 181 -4.91 9.08 -5.68
N VAL A 182 -4.78 7.98 -6.41
CA VAL A 182 -3.56 7.63 -7.16
C VAL A 182 -3.67 8.15 -8.59
N ASN A 183 -3.23 9.39 -8.78
CA ASN A 183 -3.30 10.04 -10.10
C ASN A 183 -2.17 9.54 -11.01
N THR A 184 -0.96 9.35 -10.47
CA THR A 184 0.17 8.81 -11.23
C THR A 184 1.09 8.00 -10.31
N LEU A 185 1.50 6.82 -10.78
CA LEU A 185 2.51 6.00 -10.13
C LEU A 185 3.32 5.32 -11.24
N LYS A 186 4.59 5.68 -11.41
CA LYS A 186 5.43 5.12 -12.49
C LYS A 186 6.85 4.90 -11.97
N GLN A 187 7.27 3.63 -11.90
CA GLN A 187 8.57 3.21 -11.36
C GLN A 187 8.81 3.69 -9.92
N VAL A 188 7.73 3.77 -9.16
CA VAL A 188 7.70 4.13 -7.75
C VAL A 188 6.73 3.18 -7.08
N ARG A 189 7.01 2.80 -5.84
CA ARG A 189 6.06 2.08 -4.99
C ARG A 189 5.56 3.02 -3.92
N PHE A 190 4.27 2.96 -3.60
CA PHE A 190 3.69 3.78 -2.53
C PHE A 190 3.34 2.90 -1.34
N LEU A 191 3.61 3.39 -0.13
CA LEU A 191 3.48 2.65 1.11
C LEU A 191 2.49 3.37 2.03
N VAL A 192 1.52 2.61 2.56
CA VAL A 192 0.63 3.03 3.64
C VAL A 192 0.70 1.97 4.72
N LEU A 193 1.41 2.28 5.81
CA LEU A 193 1.78 1.29 6.81
C LEU A 193 1.33 1.73 8.21
N TRP A 194 0.92 0.75 9.00
CA TRP A 194 0.75 0.83 10.44
C TRP A 194 2.02 0.29 11.09
N SER A 195 2.77 1.16 11.74
CA SER A 195 4.12 0.90 12.24
C SER A 195 4.16 0.91 13.77
N SER A 196 5.02 0.06 14.34
CA SER A 196 5.38 0.13 15.77
C SER A 196 6.42 1.21 16.07
N LYS A 197 7.10 1.70 15.04
CA LYS A 197 8.18 2.69 15.13
C LYS A 197 7.65 4.09 14.91
N GLU A 198 8.18 5.01 15.71
CA GLU A 198 7.84 6.42 15.58
C GLU A 198 8.36 7.02 14.27
N VAL A 199 9.49 6.50 13.76
CA VAL A 199 10.11 6.92 12.51
C VAL A 199 10.50 5.68 11.70
N GLY A 200 10.18 5.68 10.41
CA GLY A 200 10.47 4.58 9.49
C GLY A 200 9.38 3.51 9.39
N TYR A 201 9.69 2.45 8.66
CA TYR A 201 8.73 1.44 8.20
C TYR A 201 9.02 0.02 8.70
N ALA A 202 10.07 -0.17 9.50
CA ALA A 202 10.36 -1.47 10.13
C ALA A 202 9.26 -1.82 11.15
N ASP A 203 9.08 -3.11 11.41
CA ASP A 203 8.06 -3.62 12.35
C ASP A 203 6.66 -3.04 12.06
N SER A 204 6.22 -3.21 10.81
CA SER A 204 4.99 -2.59 10.30
C SER A 204 4.13 -3.58 9.49
N ILE A 205 2.86 -3.25 9.30
CA ILE A 205 1.95 -3.91 8.36
C ILE A 205 1.22 -2.87 7.52
N GLY A 206 0.97 -3.16 6.26
CA GLY A 206 0.03 -2.34 5.49
C GLY A 206 0.08 -2.60 4.01
N PHE A 207 -0.20 -1.56 3.24
CA PHE A 207 -0.39 -1.66 1.79
C PHE A 207 0.85 -1.17 1.05
N LEU A 208 1.28 -1.97 0.07
CA LEU A 208 2.29 -1.61 -0.91
C LEU A 208 1.61 -1.55 -2.29
N LEU A 209 1.54 -0.34 -2.85
CA LEU A 209 0.97 -0.08 -4.16
C LEU A 209 2.10 -0.07 -5.18
N ILE A 210 1.95 -0.89 -6.22
CA ILE A 210 2.97 -1.09 -7.25
C ILE A 210 2.37 -0.76 -8.62
N ARG A 211 3.09 0.06 -9.39
CA ARG A 211 2.82 0.23 -10.82
C ARG A 211 4.10 0.12 -11.64
N GLU A 212 4.19 -0.99 -12.36
CA GLU A 212 5.33 -1.35 -13.20
C GLU A 212 4.82 -1.62 -14.63
N GLY A 213 5.01 -0.64 -15.52
CA GLY A 213 4.39 -0.64 -16.85
C GLY A 213 2.86 -0.59 -16.77
N GLU A 214 2.21 -1.58 -17.37
CA GLU A 214 0.75 -1.76 -17.30
C GLU A 214 0.27 -2.47 -16.03
N THR A 215 1.19 -3.13 -15.31
CA THR A 215 0.86 -3.91 -14.12
C THR A 215 0.53 -2.98 -12.97
N ARG A 216 -0.64 -3.21 -12.35
CA ARG A 216 -1.15 -2.44 -11.20
C ARG A 216 -1.50 -3.43 -10.09
N GLU A 217 -0.77 -3.36 -8.99
CA GLU A 217 -0.93 -4.30 -7.89
C GLU A 217 -1.05 -3.56 -6.57
N ILE A 218 -1.89 -4.11 -5.67
CA ILE A 218 -1.86 -3.80 -4.25
C ILE A 218 -1.42 -5.07 -3.55
N HIS A 219 -0.42 -4.95 -2.68
CA HIS A 219 0.02 -6.01 -1.79
C HIS A 219 -0.31 -5.63 -0.35
N LEU A 220 -0.71 -6.62 0.44
CA LEU A 220 -0.68 -6.54 1.89
C LEU A 220 0.67 -7.09 2.31
N VAL A 221 1.46 -6.28 3.00
CA VAL A 221 2.84 -6.61 3.38
C VAL A 221 3.06 -6.42 4.87
N THR A 222 3.93 -7.24 5.43
CA THR A 222 4.56 -7.00 6.74
C THR A 222 6.03 -6.69 6.54
N TYR A 223 6.57 -5.77 7.34
CA TYR A 223 7.99 -5.47 7.40
C TYR A 223 8.54 -5.96 8.73
N ASP A 224 9.61 -6.76 8.69
CA ASP A 224 10.32 -7.19 9.89
C ASP A 224 11.13 -6.05 10.52
N ALA A 225 11.78 -6.32 11.66
CA ALA A 225 12.64 -5.37 12.37
C ALA A 225 13.83 -4.87 11.54
N ARG A 226 14.17 -5.56 10.44
CA ARG A 226 15.25 -5.19 9.51
C ARG A 226 14.73 -4.43 8.29
N GLY A 227 13.41 -4.24 8.18
CA GLY A 227 12.78 -3.57 7.04
C GLY A 227 12.64 -4.46 5.80
N TYR A 228 12.68 -5.79 5.94
CA TYR A 228 12.40 -6.68 4.82
C TYR A 228 10.89 -6.94 4.68
N PRO A 229 10.31 -6.73 3.48
CA PRO A 229 8.89 -7.00 3.26
C PRO A 229 8.62 -8.49 3.06
N GLU A 230 7.53 -8.98 3.65
CA GLU A 230 6.89 -10.25 3.35
C GLU A 230 5.48 -9.98 2.82
N THR A 231 5.14 -10.54 1.66
CA THR A 231 3.81 -10.38 1.05
C THR A 231 2.83 -11.40 1.62
N ILE A 232 1.76 -10.92 2.24
CA ILE A 232 0.67 -11.74 2.79
C ILE A 232 -0.41 -12.00 1.75
N SER A 233 -0.83 -10.96 1.03
CA SER A 233 -1.88 -11.02 0.02
C SER A 233 -1.55 -10.09 -1.14
N ARG A 234 -2.04 -10.41 -2.33
CA ARG A 234 -1.87 -9.59 -3.52
C ARG A 234 -3.12 -9.64 -4.38
N THR A 235 -3.44 -8.51 -5.01
CA THR A 235 -4.40 -8.47 -6.11
C THR A 235 -3.80 -7.76 -7.30
N LYS A 236 -4.16 -8.24 -8.49
CA LYS A 236 -3.86 -7.59 -9.77
C LYS A 236 -5.11 -6.88 -10.28
N ASP A 237 -4.90 -5.90 -11.16
CA ASP A 237 -5.95 -5.34 -12.02
C ASP A 237 -7.19 -4.86 -11.28
N LEU A 238 -6.98 -4.10 -10.19
CA LEU A 238 -8.09 -3.44 -9.51
C LEU A 238 -8.77 -2.48 -10.49
N PRO A 239 -10.06 -2.68 -10.82
CA PRO A 239 -10.77 -1.88 -11.82
C PRO A 239 -10.82 -0.39 -11.45
N MET A 240 -10.55 -0.05 -10.19
CA MET A 240 -10.62 1.30 -9.64
C MET A 240 -9.26 1.98 -9.43
N TRP A 241 -8.17 1.49 -10.05
CA TRP A 241 -6.85 2.13 -9.90
C TRP A 241 -6.83 3.61 -10.33
N ASN A 242 -7.71 4.02 -11.24
CA ASN A 242 -7.84 5.42 -11.67
C ASN A 242 -8.83 6.22 -10.79
N GLY A 243 -9.30 5.66 -9.67
CA GLY A 243 -10.26 6.26 -8.75
C GLY A 243 -9.70 6.46 -7.35
N ARG A 244 -10.59 6.74 -6.40
CA ARG A 244 -10.27 6.77 -4.98
C ARG A 244 -10.20 5.35 -4.44
N LEU A 245 -9.11 5.03 -3.75
CA LEU A 245 -8.90 3.78 -3.03
C LEU A 245 -9.09 4.05 -1.54
N ASN A 246 -10.07 3.43 -0.92
CA ASN A 246 -10.18 3.40 0.53
C ASN A 246 -9.37 2.21 1.05
N LEU A 247 -8.32 2.48 1.81
CA LEU A 247 -7.47 1.49 2.45
C LEU A 247 -7.73 1.51 3.95
N ARG A 248 -8.14 0.37 4.50
CA ARG A 248 -8.43 0.24 5.92
C ARG A 248 -7.69 -0.94 6.53
N LEU A 249 -7.09 -0.74 7.69
CA LEU A 249 -6.58 -1.77 8.59
C LEU A 249 -7.38 -1.71 9.89
N GLU A 250 -7.87 -2.86 10.34
CA GLU A 250 -8.64 -3.01 11.57
C GLU A 250 -7.92 -3.98 12.51
N ALA A 251 -7.60 -3.55 13.72
CA ALA A 251 -6.95 -4.35 14.74
C ALA A 251 -7.98 -4.93 15.72
N GLN A 252 -7.92 -6.25 15.90
CA GLN A 252 -8.67 -7.01 16.89
C GLN A 252 -7.67 -7.78 17.76
N GLY A 253 -7.11 -7.10 18.77
CA GLY A 253 -5.96 -7.58 19.52
C GLY A 253 -4.71 -7.64 18.64
N ALA A 254 -4.07 -8.81 18.53
CA ALA A 254 -2.92 -9.02 17.65
C ALA A 254 -3.31 -9.31 16.19
N LEU A 255 -4.59 -9.54 15.89
CA LEU A 255 -5.04 -9.80 14.53
C LEU A 255 -5.31 -8.47 13.82
N VAL A 256 -4.66 -8.22 12.69
CA VAL A 256 -4.92 -7.08 11.82
C VAL A 256 -5.60 -7.56 10.54
N LYS A 257 -6.79 -7.05 10.25
CA LYS A 257 -7.54 -7.28 9.01
C LYS A 257 -7.35 -6.10 8.08
N ALA A 258 -7.13 -6.38 6.81
CA ALA A 258 -6.96 -5.38 5.77
C ALA A 258 -8.16 -5.38 4.82
N TYR A 259 -8.60 -4.19 4.44
CA TYR A 259 -9.70 -3.99 3.50
C TYR A 259 -9.28 -3.00 2.42
N VAL A 260 -9.74 -3.26 1.19
CA VAL A 260 -9.61 -2.34 0.05
C VAL A 260 -11.01 -2.07 -0.46
N ASN A 261 -11.48 -0.82 -0.38
CA ASN A 261 -12.84 -0.41 -0.72
C ASN A 261 -13.90 -1.30 -0.05
N ASP A 262 -13.80 -1.42 1.29
CA ASP A 262 -14.64 -2.26 2.14
C ASP A 262 -14.63 -3.77 1.87
N THR A 263 -13.85 -4.23 0.89
CA THR A 263 -13.68 -5.65 0.60
C THR A 263 -12.51 -6.21 1.40
N SER A 264 -12.74 -7.30 2.13
CA SER A 264 -11.68 -8.02 2.85
C SER A 264 -10.56 -8.42 1.90
N PHE A 265 -9.34 -8.02 2.21
CA PHE A 265 -8.17 -8.17 1.36
C PHE A 265 -7.15 -9.17 1.90
N GLY A 266 -7.05 -9.28 3.22
CA GLY A 266 -6.17 -10.22 3.90
C GLY A 266 -6.10 -9.94 5.40
N GLN A 267 -5.37 -10.77 6.13
CA GLN A 267 -5.14 -10.56 7.56
C GLN A 267 -3.79 -11.13 7.98
N SER A 268 -3.21 -10.60 9.05
CA SER A 268 -1.98 -11.12 9.66
C SER A 268 -1.97 -10.87 11.16
N GLN A 269 -1.07 -11.56 11.87
CA GLN A 269 -0.86 -11.36 13.30
C GLN A 269 0.36 -10.47 13.53
N ILE A 270 0.16 -9.34 14.18
CA ILE A 270 1.22 -8.41 14.58
C ILE A 270 0.80 -7.69 15.86
N THR A 271 1.74 -7.49 16.78
CA THR A 271 1.47 -6.78 18.03
C THR A 271 2.21 -5.45 18.03
N PHE A 272 1.47 -4.37 18.26
CA PHE A 272 2.02 -3.02 18.35
C PHE A 272 2.04 -2.57 19.81
N ALA A 273 3.21 -2.19 20.33
CA ALA A 273 3.29 -1.52 21.63
C ALA A 273 2.83 -0.05 21.53
N ARG A 274 3.13 0.58 20.40
CA ARG A 274 2.71 1.92 19.99
C ARG A 274 2.40 1.88 18.51
N GLN A 275 1.64 2.86 18.04
CA GLN A 275 1.07 2.81 16.72
C GLN A 275 1.25 4.14 16.00
N PHE A 276 1.85 4.04 14.83
CA PHE A 276 2.15 5.18 13.98
C PHE A 276 1.65 4.88 12.58
N LEU A 277 1.11 5.90 11.93
CA LEU A 277 0.87 5.87 10.49
C LEU A 277 2.17 6.27 9.81
N PHE A 278 2.67 5.41 8.91
CA PHE A 278 3.75 5.73 7.98
C PHE A 278 3.18 5.84 6.57
N LEU A 279 3.43 6.97 5.92
CA LEU A 279 3.14 7.21 4.51
C LEU A 279 4.46 7.46 3.79
N GLY A 280 4.68 6.78 2.69
CA GLY A 280 5.94 6.98 1.96
C GLY A 280 5.93 6.40 0.57
N TYR A 281 7.04 6.57 -0.12
CA TYR A 281 7.26 5.99 -1.42
C TYR A 281 8.70 5.49 -1.57
N GLN A 282 8.85 4.41 -2.32
CA GLN A 282 10.13 3.83 -2.68
C GLN A 282 10.50 4.24 -4.12
N VAL A 283 11.60 4.96 -4.24
CA VAL A 283 12.23 5.26 -5.52
C VAL A 283 13.01 4.04 -5.99
N MET A 284 12.60 3.47 -7.13
CA MET A 284 13.28 2.33 -7.75
C MET A 284 14.31 2.81 -8.78
N SER A 285 15.37 2.01 -9.00
CA SER A 285 16.27 2.18 -10.15
C SER A 285 15.54 1.76 -11.42
N GLY A 286 15.33 2.68 -12.36
CA GLY A 286 14.68 2.38 -13.64
C GLY A 286 15.34 3.13 -14.78
N GLY A 287 15.48 2.46 -15.94
CA GLY A 287 16.04 3.06 -17.16
C GLY A 287 15.10 4.02 -17.90
N GLU A 288 13.89 4.26 -17.38
CA GLU A 288 13.00 5.27 -17.97
C GLU A 288 13.37 6.66 -17.47
N SER A 289 13.38 7.62 -18.39
CA SER A 289 13.83 8.99 -18.13
C SER A 289 12.90 9.82 -17.23
N LYS A 290 11.73 9.29 -16.81
CA LYS A 290 10.66 10.06 -16.14
C LYS A 290 9.83 9.20 -15.17
N PRO A 291 10.38 8.84 -14.01
CA PRO A 291 9.55 8.33 -12.92
C PRO A 291 8.61 9.44 -12.43
N ALA A 292 7.39 9.07 -12.05
CA ALA A 292 6.37 10.02 -11.64
C ALA A 292 5.53 9.44 -10.51
N LEU A 293 5.23 10.29 -9.53
CA LEU A 293 4.36 10.03 -8.41
C LEU A 293 3.41 11.22 -8.30
N TYR A 294 2.12 10.97 -8.17
CA TYR A 294 1.15 11.95 -7.70
C TYR A 294 0.07 11.20 -6.94
N VAL A 295 0.17 11.21 -5.61
CA VAL A 295 -0.76 10.56 -4.69
C VAL A 295 -1.23 11.58 -3.69
N GLU A 296 -2.55 11.70 -3.57
CA GLU A 296 -3.21 12.47 -2.53
C GLU A 296 -3.74 11.52 -1.46
N VAL A 297 -3.53 11.89 -0.20
CA VAL A 297 -3.89 11.10 0.97
C VAL A 297 -4.82 11.93 1.86
N ASP A 298 -6.09 11.52 1.92
CA ASP A 298 -7.06 12.07 2.86
C ASP A 298 -7.01 11.25 4.15
N LEU A 299 -6.88 11.96 5.28
CA LEU A 299 -6.83 11.36 6.61
C LEU A 299 -8.13 11.67 7.36
N PRO A 300 -8.65 10.75 8.19
CA PRO A 300 -9.84 10.97 8.99
C PRO A 300 -9.61 12.00 10.11
#